data_AF-A0A7C7EP48-F1
#
_entry.id   AF-A0A7C7EP48-F1
#
_cell.length_a   1.000
_cell.length_b   1.000
_cell.length_c   1.000
_cell.angle_alpha   90.00
_cell.angle_beta   90.00
_cell.angle_gamma   90.00
#
_symmetry.space_group_name_H-M   'P 1'
#
loop_
_entity.id
_entity.type
_entity.pdbx_description
1 polymer ?
#
loop_
_entity_poly.entity_id
_entity_poly.type
_entity_poly.pdbx_seq_one_letter_code
_entity_poly.pdbx_strand_id
1 'polypeptide(L)'
;VMYPLHDFADVLRGIIITIEDITEEIHIKNQIIERDKNRALTQIIAGISHEIRNPLTTIKTFIELMPCKIDNKKFREEMAVVVPEEIKRVDNLIESLIDYSKPRSQNKATVDVAEVVDSCVALFKPVLEQKGIDICVNVPDKMHIYCDKSQVKQALINFLLNSIDAVTEKKEMCPDTGYKARIGVEGFCCEAEMVLLIRDNGIGMDEVEV
;
A
#
# COMPACT_ATOMS: atom_id res chain seq x y z
N VAL A 1 -1.04 -19.70 -29.87
CA VAL A 1 -2.48 -20.09 -29.87
C VAL A 1 -2.66 -21.34 -30.72
N MET A 2 -3.71 -22.16 -30.51
CA MET A 2 -3.97 -23.35 -31.34
C MET A 2 -5.26 -23.20 -32.13
N TYR A 3 -5.20 -23.49 -33.43
CA TYR A 3 -6.35 -23.44 -34.34
C TYR A 3 -6.55 -24.79 -35.01
N PRO A 4 -7.78 -25.34 -35.04
CA PRO A 4 -8.06 -26.56 -35.78
C PRO A 4 -8.01 -26.30 -37.29
N LEU A 5 -7.35 -27.18 -38.03
CA LEU A 5 -7.29 -27.13 -39.49
C LEU A 5 -8.29 -28.14 -40.06
N HIS A 6 -9.36 -27.64 -40.66
CA HIS A 6 -10.35 -28.45 -41.37
C HIS A 6 -10.08 -28.45 -42.88
N ASP A 7 -10.47 -29.52 -43.58
CA ASP A 7 -10.50 -29.53 -45.04
C ASP A 7 -11.79 -28.89 -45.60
N PHE A 8 -11.92 -28.83 -46.93
CA PHE A 8 -13.10 -28.26 -47.60
C PHE A 8 -14.41 -29.02 -47.34
N ALA A 9 -14.34 -30.22 -46.77
CA ALA A 9 -15.50 -31.01 -46.34
C ALA A 9 -15.74 -30.91 -44.82
N ASP A 10 -15.09 -29.93 -44.15
CA ASP A 10 -15.18 -29.66 -42.72
C ASP A 10 -14.67 -30.81 -41.82
N VAL A 11 -13.78 -31.65 -42.35
CA VAL A 11 -13.15 -32.73 -41.60
C VAL A 11 -11.86 -32.23 -40.96
N LEU A 12 -11.69 -32.43 -39.66
CA LEU A 12 -10.47 -32.07 -38.93
C LEU A 12 -9.26 -32.84 -39.47
N ARG A 13 -8.29 -32.13 -40.03
CA ARG A 13 -7.05 -32.69 -40.62
C ARG A 13 -5.80 -32.42 -39.79
N GLY A 14 -5.82 -31.43 -38.90
CA GLY A 14 -4.66 -31.11 -38.07
C GLY A 14 -4.88 -29.94 -37.14
N ILE A 15 -3.79 -29.50 -36.51
CA ILE A 15 -3.77 -28.34 -35.62
C ILE A 15 -2.64 -27.43 -36.09
N ILE A 16 -2.95 -26.14 -36.23
CA ILE A 16 -1.95 -25.09 -36.43
C ILE A 16 -1.63 -24.52 -35.06
N ILE A 17 -0.36 -24.53 -34.70
CA ILE A 17 0.14 -23.92 -33.46
C ILE A 17 0.92 -22.67 -33.84
N THR A 18 0.50 -21.52 -33.32
CA THR A 18 1.29 -20.29 -33.37
C THR A 18 2.08 -20.14 -32.08
N ILE A 19 3.38 -19.96 -32.20
CA ILE A 19 4.30 -19.64 -31.10
C ILE A 19 4.82 -18.24 -31.38
N GLU A 20 4.63 -17.35 -30.42
CA GLU A 20 5.11 -15.98 -30.46
C GLU A 20 6.15 -15.81 -29.35
N ASP A 21 7.31 -15.25 -29.69
CA ASP A 21 8.34 -14.93 -28.71
C ASP A 21 8.00 -13.58 -28.07
N ILE A 22 7.44 -13.63 -26.87
CA ILE A 22 7.06 -12.47 -26.07
C ILE A 22 8.08 -12.20 -24.94
N THR A 23 9.28 -12.79 -25.02
CA THR A 23 10.27 -12.71 -23.93
C THR A 23 10.68 -11.27 -23.63
N GLU A 24 10.97 -10.48 -24.67
CA GLU A 24 11.38 -9.09 -24.53
C GLU A 24 10.23 -8.20 -24.01
N GLU A 25 9.01 -8.42 -24.49
CA GLU A 25 7.83 -7.69 -24.03
C GLU A 25 7.57 -7.94 -22.53
N ILE A 26 7.64 -9.21 -22.09
CA ILE A 26 7.54 -9.56 -20.68
C ILE A 26 8.67 -8.90 -19.87
N HIS A 27 9.90 -8.90 -20.40
CA HIS A 27 11.05 -8.30 -19.73
C HIS A 27 10.87 -6.79 -19.51
N ILE A 28 10.50 -6.05 -20.56
CA ILE A 28 10.24 -4.60 -20.50
C ILE A 28 9.08 -4.32 -19.54
N LYS A 29 8.00 -5.09 -19.61
CA LYS A 29 6.85 -4.95 -18.70
C LYS A 29 7.26 -5.11 -17.24
N ASN A 30 8.09 -6.11 -16.94
CA ASN A 30 8.60 -6.32 -15.59
C ASN A 30 9.52 -5.18 -15.13
N GLN A 31 10.36 -4.62 -16.02
CA GLN A 31 11.20 -3.46 -15.69
C GLN A 31 10.36 -2.21 -15.35
N ILE A 32 9.27 -1.97 -16.09
CA ILE A 32 8.34 -0.86 -15.81
C ILE A 32 7.71 -1.05 -14.43
N ILE A 33 7.21 -2.25 -14.14
CA ILE A 33 6.60 -2.58 -12.84
C ILE A 33 7.60 -2.37 -11.68
N GLU A 34 8.85 -2.81 -11.83
CA GLU A 34 9.89 -2.61 -10.81
C GLU A 34 10.25 -1.12 -10.65
N ARG A 35 10.27 -0.35 -11.74
CA ARG A 35 10.47 1.11 -11.66
C ARG A 35 9.35 1.80 -10.89
N ASP A 36 8.09 1.51 -11.20
CA ASP A 36 6.96 2.11 -10.51
C ASP A 36 6.93 1.71 -9.03
N LYS A 37 7.25 0.45 -8.74
CA LYS A 37 7.42 -0.03 -7.36
C LYS A 37 8.48 0.77 -6.60
N ASN A 38 9.65 0.99 -7.21
CA ASN A 38 10.73 1.76 -6.59
C ASN A 38 10.37 3.24 -6.40
N ARG A 39 9.60 3.83 -7.33
CA ARG A 39 9.10 5.20 -7.19
C ARG A 39 8.15 5.32 -6.00
N ALA A 40 7.17 4.43 -5.89
CA ALA A 40 6.25 4.38 -4.75
C ALA A 40 7.02 4.16 -3.44
N LEU A 41 8.01 3.27 -3.42
CA LEU A 41 8.89 3.04 -2.26
C LEU A 41 9.63 4.33 -1.86
N THR A 42 10.16 5.05 -2.85
CA THR A 42 10.84 6.34 -2.62
C THR A 42 9.89 7.37 -2.00
N GLN A 43 8.66 7.48 -2.51
CA GLN A 43 7.65 8.40 -1.98
C GLN A 43 7.24 8.02 -0.54
N ILE A 44 7.03 6.73 -0.28
CA ILE A 44 6.74 6.22 1.07
C ILE A 44 7.87 6.57 2.02
N ILE A 45 9.13 6.25 1.66
CA ILE A 45 10.32 6.57 2.47
C ILE A 45 10.39 8.06 2.77
N ALA A 46 10.19 8.93 1.77
CA ALA A 46 10.21 10.37 1.97
C ALA A 46 9.17 10.82 3.00
N GLY A 47 7.95 10.28 2.94
CA GLY A 47 6.88 10.56 3.89
C GLY A 47 7.16 10.04 5.31
N ILE A 48 7.67 8.81 5.44
CA ILE A 48 7.91 8.18 6.75
C ILE A 48 9.27 8.52 7.36
N SER A 49 10.19 9.17 6.64
CA SER A 49 11.52 9.53 7.16
C SER A 49 11.44 10.39 8.43
N HIS A 50 10.48 11.30 8.48
CA HIS A 50 10.19 12.09 9.68
C HIS A 50 9.62 11.21 10.80
N GLU A 51 8.77 10.23 10.45
CA GLU A 51 8.13 9.30 11.37
C GLU A 51 9.04 8.20 11.91
N ILE A 52 10.15 7.90 11.26
CA ILE A 52 11.24 7.08 11.81
C ILE A 52 12.13 7.95 12.72
N ARG A 53 12.37 9.21 12.33
CA ARG A 53 13.19 10.13 13.12
C ARG A 53 12.57 10.45 14.47
N ASN A 54 11.25 10.58 14.55
CA ASN A 54 10.50 10.89 15.77
C ASN A 54 10.74 9.86 16.91
N PRO A 55 10.42 8.55 16.77
CA PRO A 55 10.71 7.51 17.76
C PRO A 55 12.18 7.51 18.16
N LEU A 56 13.09 7.58 17.19
CA LEU A 56 14.53 7.61 17.46
C LEU A 56 14.96 8.82 18.28
N THR A 57 14.35 9.99 18.04
CA THR A 57 14.62 11.22 18.82
C THR A 57 14.09 11.09 20.23
N THR A 58 12.91 10.52 20.42
CA THR A 58 12.33 10.23 21.74
C THR A 58 13.21 9.27 22.51
N ILE A 59 13.59 8.13 21.91
CA ILE A 59 14.50 7.13 22.50
C ILE A 59 15.83 7.79 22.90
N LYS A 60 16.42 8.57 21.98
CA LYS A 60 17.67 9.30 22.23
C LYS A 60 17.53 10.25 23.41
N THR A 61 16.42 10.99 23.49
CA THR A 61 16.16 11.94 24.59
C THR A 61 16.08 11.23 25.94
N PHE A 62 15.40 10.08 26.02
CA PHE A 62 15.37 9.27 27.24
C PHE A 62 16.77 8.80 27.65
N ILE A 63 17.57 8.34 26.68
CA ILE A 63 18.96 7.92 26.95
C ILE A 63 19.83 9.10 27.41
N GLU A 64 19.71 10.27 26.80
CA GLU A 64 20.46 11.48 27.17
C GLU A 64 20.05 12.04 28.53
N LEU A 65 18.78 11.90 28.93
CA LEU A 65 18.29 12.31 30.24
C LEU A 65 18.62 11.32 31.35
N MET A 66 18.96 10.08 30.99
CA MET A 66 19.20 8.99 31.94
C MET A 66 20.27 9.37 33.00
N PRO A 67 21.47 9.90 32.67
CA PRO A 67 22.46 10.26 33.69
C PRO A 67 21.96 11.27 34.73
N CYS A 68 21.04 12.15 34.34
CA CYS A 68 20.51 13.22 35.20
C CYS A 68 19.23 12.84 35.94
N LYS A 69 18.49 11.84 35.45
CA LYS A 69 17.15 11.49 35.95
C LYS A 69 17.03 10.02 36.39
N ILE A 70 18.11 9.25 36.39
CA ILE A 70 18.04 7.82 36.72
C ILE A 70 17.48 7.55 38.11
N ASP A 71 17.68 8.42 39.09
CA ASP A 71 17.14 8.26 40.45
C ASP A 71 15.64 8.60 40.55
N ASN A 72 15.09 9.29 39.56
CA ASN A 72 13.67 9.63 39.51
C ASN A 72 12.83 8.41 39.10
N LYS A 73 12.06 7.87 40.05
CA LYS A 73 11.18 6.71 39.83
C LYS A 73 10.19 6.90 38.68
N LYS A 74 9.55 8.07 38.58
CA LYS A 74 8.57 8.36 37.52
C LYS A 74 9.22 8.35 36.14
N PHE A 75 10.41 8.93 36.02
CA PHE A 75 11.19 8.90 34.78
C PHE A 75 11.54 7.47 34.36
N ARG A 76 11.98 6.62 35.31
CA ARG A 76 12.28 5.21 35.02
C ARG A 76 11.05 4.44 34.55
N GLU A 77 9.89 4.68 35.17
CA GLU A 77 8.62 4.05 34.79
C GLU A 77 8.16 4.48 33.39
N GLU A 78 8.21 5.79 33.08
CA GLU A 78 7.90 6.30 31.74
C GLU A 78 8.85 5.75 30.68
N MET A 79 10.16 5.75 30.94
CA MET A 79 11.16 5.22 30.02
C MET A 79 10.94 3.73 29.72
N ALA A 80 10.59 2.95 30.75
CA ALA A 80 10.37 1.50 30.62
C ALA A 80 9.14 1.15 29.76
N VAL A 81 8.20 2.08 29.58
CA VAL A 81 7.02 1.91 28.72
C VAL A 81 7.26 2.52 27.34
N VAL A 82 7.70 3.78 27.28
CA VAL A 82 7.77 4.54 26.04
C VAL A 82 8.87 4.01 25.11
N VAL A 83 10.06 3.69 25.63
CA VAL A 83 11.18 3.27 24.78
C VAL A 83 10.86 1.97 24.02
N PRO A 84 10.35 0.89 24.66
CA PRO A 84 9.92 -0.31 23.94
C PRO A 84 8.81 -0.07 22.89
N GLU A 85 7.84 0.80 23.19
CA GLU A 85 6.76 1.13 22.25
C GLU A 85 7.30 1.84 21.01
N GLU A 86 8.20 2.80 21.17
CA GLU A 86 8.83 3.50 20.04
C GLU A 86 9.72 2.56 19.21
N ILE A 87 10.41 1.59 19.84
CA ILE A 87 11.16 0.54 19.11
C ILE A 87 10.20 -0.31 18.27
N LYS A 88 9.12 -0.80 18.88
CA LYS A 88 8.12 -1.62 18.17
C LYS A 88 7.47 -0.85 17.02
N ARG A 89 7.25 0.46 17.19
CA ARG A 89 6.75 1.33 16.12
C ARG A 89 7.73 1.37 14.94
N VAL A 90 9.02 1.54 15.19
CA VAL A 90 10.06 1.52 14.14
C VAL A 90 10.13 0.16 13.45
N ASP A 91 10.10 -0.93 14.22
CA ASP A 91 10.15 -2.29 13.66
C ASP A 91 8.97 -2.54 12.71
N ASN A 92 7.74 -2.19 13.11
CA ASN A 92 6.56 -2.35 12.27
C ASN A 92 6.65 -1.53 10.96
N LEU A 93 7.22 -0.33 11.00
CA LEU A 93 7.44 0.50 9.81
C LEU A 93 8.45 -0.15 8.86
N ILE A 94 9.55 -0.68 9.39
CA ILE A 94 10.60 -1.36 8.63
C ILE A 94 10.06 -2.67 8.03
N GLU A 95 9.32 -3.47 8.80
CA GLU A 95 8.72 -4.71 8.32
C GLU A 95 7.76 -4.44 7.16
N SER A 96 6.91 -3.41 7.29
CA SER A 96 5.97 -3.03 6.23
C SER A 96 6.68 -2.60 4.93
N LEU A 97 7.82 -1.90 5.05
CA LEU A 97 8.71 -1.53 3.93
C LEU A 97 9.36 -2.76 3.28
N ILE A 98 9.90 -3.68 4.10
CA ILE A 98 10.55 -4.90 3.61
C ILE A 98 9.53 -5.80 2.91
N ASP A 99 8.34 -5.94 3.47
CA ASP A 99 7.28 -6.73 2.87
C ASP A 99 6.79 -6.17 1.53
N TYR A 100 6.86 -4.85 1.35
CA TYR A 100 6.64 -4.24 0.04
C TYR A 100 7.81 -4.47 -0.92
N SER A 101 9.06 -4.40 -0.44
CA SER A 101 10.25 -4.49 -1.30
C SER A 101 10.54 -5.91 -1.80
N LYS A 102 10.05 -6.96 -1.12
CA LYS A 102 10.26 -8.37 -1.51
C LYS A 102 9.90 -8.66 -2.98
N PRO A 103 10.64 -9.54 -3.67
CA PRO A 103 10.36 -9.93 -5.05
C PRO A 103 8.96 -10.55 -5.17
N ARG A 104 8.29 -10.34 -6.31
CA ARG A 104 7.05 -11.04 -6.64
C ARG A 104 7.30 -12.55 -6.67
N SER A 105 6.86 -13.27 -5.63
CA SER A 105 6.62 -14.70 -5.75
C SER A 105 5.25 -14.88 -6.40
N GLN A 106 5.18 -15.49 -7.58
CA GLN A 106 3.92 -15.80 -8.29
C GLN A 106 3.12 -16.91 -7.60
N ASN A 107 2.96 -16.83 -6.28
CA ASN A 107 2.24 -17.79 -5.48
C ASN A 107 0.84 -17.24 -5.22
N LYS A 108 -0.08 -17.59 -6.12
CA LYS A 108 -1.50 -17.37 -5.84
C LYS A 108 -1.87 -18.20 -4.61
N ALA A 109 -2.56 -17.58 -3.67
CA ALA A 109 -3.07 -18.22 -2.48
C ALA A 109 -4.45 -17.63 -2.16
N THR A 110 -5.19 -18.29 -1.28
CA THR A 110 -6.36 -17.68 -0.66
C THR A 110 -5.87 -16.60 0.31
N VAL A 111 -6.24 -15.35 0.04
CA VAL A 111 -5.82 -14.17 0.78
C VAL A 111 -7.05 -13.51 1.39
N ASP A 112 -6.99 -13.17 2.67
CA ASP A 112 -7.97 -12.30 3.32
C ASP A 112 -7.69 -10.84 2.94
N VAL A 113 -8.63 -10.22 2.23
CA VAL A 113 -8.49 -8.84 1.75
C VAL A 113 -8.50 -7.83 2.90
N ALA A 114 -9.21 -8.11 3.99
CA ALA A 114 -9.21 -7.24 5.17
C ALA A 114 -7.80 -7.10 5.75
N GLU A 115 -7.08 -8.21 5.89
CA GLU A 115 -5.68 -8.22 6.39
C GLU A 115 -4.75 -7.41 5.47
N VAL A 116 -4.94 -7.51 4.15
CA VAL A 116 -4.12 -6.74 3.19
C VAL A 116 -4.42 -5.25 3.32
N VAL A 117 -5.70 -4.86 3.38
CA VAL A 117 -6.12 -3.46 3.55
C VAL A 117 -5.57 -2.90 4.85
N ASP A 118 -5.71 -3.60 5.97
CA ASP A 118 -5.18 -3.18 7.27
C ASP A 118 -3.67 -2.97 7.23
N SER A 119 -2.93 -3.89 6.60
CA SER A 119 -1.48 -3.77 6.45
C SER A 119 -1.07 -2.55 5.62
N CYS A 120 -1.82 -2.22 4.57
CA CYS A 120 -1.58 -1.05 3.73
C CYS A 120 -1.94 0.24 4.46
N VAL A 121 -3.09 0.29 5.14
CA VAL A 121 -3.53 1.46 5.89
C VAL A 121 -2.59 1.74 7.06
N ALA A 122 -2.12 0.71 7.77
CA ALA A 122 -1.13 0.86 8.84
C ALA A 122 0.17 1.51 8.36
N LEU A 123 0.62 1.21 7.13
CA LEU A 123 1.79 1.82 6.52
C LEU A 123 1.62 3.34 6.32
N PHE A 124 0.43 3.78 5.91
CA PHE A 124 0.14 5.19 5.62
C PHE A 124 -0.41 5.98 6.81
N LYS A 125 -0.88 5.31 7.86
CA LYS A 125 -1.45 5.95 9.05
C LYS A 125 -0.60 7.12 9.59
N PRO A 126 0.74 7.00 9.73
CA PRO A 126 1.55 8.12 10.20
C PRO A 126 1.51 9.34 9.25
N VAL A 127 1.55 9.10 7.93
CA VAL A 127 1.52 10.15 6.90
C VAL A 127 0.14 10.82 6.89
N LEU A 128 -0.93 10.04 7.02
CA LEU A 128 -2.31 10.53 7.09
C LEU A 128 -2.52 11.43 8.31
N GLU A 129 -2.04 11.01 9.48
CA GLU A 129 -2.09 11.79 10.73
C GLU A 129 -1.30 13.09 10.59
N GLN A 130 -0.06 13.05 10.07
CA GLN A 130 0.78 14.23 9.86
C GLN A 130 0.12 15.26 8.94
N LYS A 131 -0.49 14.80 7.84
CA LYS A 131 -1.17 15.66 6.87
C LYS A 131 -2.59 16.08 7.30
N GLY A 132 -3.11 15.52 8.40
CA GLY A 132 -4.47 15.75 8.88
C GLY A 132 -5.53 15.28 7.88
N ILE A 133 -5.35 14.04 7.38
CA ILE A 133 -6.26 13.35 6.47
C ILE A 133 -7.03 12.30 7.27
N ASP A 134 -8.36 12.37 7.25
CA ASP A 134 -9.20 11.36 7.90
C ASP A 134 -9.31 10.12 7.00
N ILE A 135 -9.03 8.93 7.51
CA ILE A 135 -9.26 7.67 6.79
C ILE A 135 -10.35 6.84 7.48
N CYS A 136 -11.29 6.33 6.70
CA CYS A 136 -12.33 5.41 7.16
C CYS A 136 -12.20 4.08 6.41
N VAL A 137 -12.13 2.98 7.16
CA VAL A 137 -12.03 1.63 6.60
C VAL A 137 -13.25 0.83 7.03
N ASN A 138 -13.99 0.31 6.07
CA ASN A 138 -15.15 -0.54 6.26
C ASN A 138 -15.07 -1.74 5.30
N VAL A 139 -14.20 -2.68 5.63
CA VAL A 139 -14.02 -3.93 4.88
C VAL A 139 -14.48 -5.09 5.77
N PRO A 140 -15.48 -5.89 5.35
CA PRO A 140 -15.95 -7.02 6.13
C PRO A 140 -14.86 -8.08 6.35
N ASP A 141 -14.84 -8.65 7.55
CA ASP A 141 -14.00 -9.81 7.85
C ASP A 141 -14.34 -11.00 6.94
N LYS A 142 -13.34 -11.87 6.70
CA LYS A 142 -13.46 -13.13 5.92
C LYS A 142 -13.71 -12.94 4.43
N MET A 143 -13.29 -11.81 3.90
CA MET A 143 -13.36 -11.49 2.49
C MET A 143 -12.15 -12.14 1.76
N HIS A 144 -12.31 -13.38 1.29
CA HIS A 144 -11.22 -14.17 0.72
C HIS A 144 -11.21 -14.19 -0.81
N ILE A 145 -10.04 -13.95 -1.42
CA ILE A 145 -9.82 -14.12 -2.87
C ILE A 145 -8.62 -15.02 -3.15
N TYR A 146 -8.67 -15.71 -4.30
CA TYR A 146 -7.53 -16.46 -4.80
C TYR A 146 -6.66 -15.58 -5.70
N CYS A 147 -5.64 -14.94 -5.11
CA CYS A 147 -4.81 -13.94 -5.78
C CYS A 147 -3.35 -14.01 -5.33
N ASP A 148 -2.50 -13.25 -6.01
CA ASP A 148 -1.16 -12.93 -5.52
C ASP A 148 -1.26 -11.77 -4.51
N LYS A 149 -0.99 -12.06 -3.23
CA LYS A 149 -1.05 -11.06 -2.13
C LYS A 149 -0.22 -9.83 -2.44
N SER A 150 0.95 -9.99 -3.07
CA SER A 150 1.87 -8.89 -3.37
C SER A 150 1.32 -7.94 -4.43
N GLN A 151 0.60 -8.47 -5.43
CA GLN A 151 -0.01 -7.67 -6.49
C GLN A 151 -1.20 -6.84 -5.97
N VAL A 152 -2.04 -7.43 -5.13
CA VAL A 152 -3.16 -6.71 -4.49
C VAL A 152 -2.63 -5.62 -3.56
N LYS A 153 -1.60 -5.93 -2.76
CA LYS A 153 -0.93 -4.96 -1.90
C LYS A 153 -0.36 -3.78 -2.71
N GLN A 154 0.28 -4.05 -3.85
CA GLN A 154 0.83 -3.02 -4.73
C GLN A 154 -0.27 -2.12 -5.32
N ALA A 155 -1.36 -2.71 -5.82
CA ALA A 155 -2.49 -1.94 -6.33
C ALA A 155 -3.08 -1.02 -5.25
N LEU A 156 -3.29 -1.56 -4.05
CA LEU A 156 -3.80 -0.79 -2.90
C LEU A 156 -2.87 0.36 -2.51
N ILE A 157 -1.57 0.12 -2.44
CA ILE A 157 -0.58 1.16 -2.13
C ILE A 157 -0.62 2.28 -3.17
N ASN A 158 -0.69 1.94 -4.46
CA ASN A 158 -0.76 2.95 -5.52
C ASN A 158 -2.04 3.78 -5.43
N PHE A 159 -3.20 3.17 -5.19
CA PHE A 159 -4.45 3.90 -5.02
C PHE A 159 -4.42 4.80 -3.78
N LEU A 160 -3.90 4.31 -2.66
CA LEU A 160 -3.77 5.12 -1.44
C LEU A 160 -2.82 6.30 -1.63
N LEU A 161 -1.68 6.12 -2.31
CA LEU A 161 -0.78 7.22 -2.66
C LEU A 161 -1.48 8.27 -3.51
N ASN A 162 -2.17 7.83 -4.58
CA ASN A 162 -2.91 8.74 -5.46
C ASN A 162 -3.99 9.51 -4.67
N SER A 163 -4.75 8.83 -3.82
CA SER A 163 -5.75 9.49 -2.96
C SER A 163 -5.12 10.47 -1.98
N ILE A 164 -3.96 10.15 -1.37
CA ILE A 164 -3.23 11.06 -0.49
C ILE A 164 -2.77 12.31 -1.24
N ASP A 165 -2.23 12.14 -2.44
CA ASP A 165 -1.75 13.24 -3.26
C ASP A 165 -2.91 14.15 -3.67
N ALA A 166 -4.01 13.57 -4.19
CA ALA A 166 -5.20 14.31 -4.61
C ALA A 166 -5.86 15.14 -3.49
N VAL A 167 -5.94 14.59 -2.26
CA VAL A 167 -6.50 15.34 -1.13
C VAL A 167 -5.52 16.37 -0.56
N THR A 168 -4.21 16.13 -0.66
CA THR A 168 -3.18 17.09 -0.23
C THR A 168 -3.19 18.29 -1.15
N GLU A 169 -3.18 18.06 -2.46
CA GLU A 169 -3.19 19.12 -3.47
C GLU A 169 -4.43 20.02 -3.34
N LYS A 170 -5.61 19.41 -3.17
CA LYS A 170 -6.84 20.19 -2.93
C LYS A 170 -6.77 21.06 -1.67
N LYS A 171 -6.15 20.56 -0.60
CA LYS A 171 -5.98 21.31 0.65
C LYS A 171 -5.07 22.51 0.43
N GLU A 172 -4.01 22.35 -0.36
CA GLU A 172 -3.08 23.43 -0.73
C GLU A 172 -3.72 24.47 -1.65
N MET A 173 -4.61 24.05 -2.56
CA MET A 173 -5.37 24.96 -3.42
C MET A 173 -6.44 25.77 -2.66
N CYS A 174 -6.95 25.26 -1.53
CA CYS A 174 -8.10 25.83 -0.80
C CYS A 174 -7.86 25.97 0.72
N PRO A 175 -6.80 26.65 1.18
CA PRO A 175 -6.35 26.64 2.59
C PRO A 175 -7.37 27.23 3.58
N ASP A 176 -8.23 28.17 3.15
CA ASP A 176 -9.15 28.91 4.03
C ASP A 176 -10.61 28.43 3.96
N THR A 177 -10.87 27.26 3.39
CA THR A 177 -12.24 26.78 3.11
C THR A 177 -12.82 25.86 4.18
N GLY A 178 -12.08 25.56 5.25
CA GLY A 178 -12.47 24.54 6.23
C GLY A 178 -12.50 23.11 5.65
N TYR A 179 -11.86 22.91 4.49
CA TYR A 179 -11.74 21.61 3.83
C TYR A 179 -11.09 20.57 4.74
N LYS A 180 -11.74 19.42 4.88
CA LYS A 180 -11.24 18.24 5.58
C LYS A 180 -10.97 17.15 4.57
N ALA A 181 -9.70 16.79 4.40
CA ALA A 181 -9.30 15.68 3.55
C ALA A 181 -9.82 14.35 4.12
N ARG A 182 -10.43 13.53 3.26
CA ARG A 182 -11.02 12.24 3.62
C ARG A 182 -10.73 11.19 2.58
N ILE A 183 -10.37 10.00 3.04
CA ILE A 183 -10.21 8.79 2.24
C ILE A 183 -11.09 7.69 2.85
N GLY A 184 -11.85 6.99 2.03
CA GLY A 184 -12.70 5.86 2.40
C GLY A 184 -12.26 4.60 1.67
N VAL A 185 -12.20 3.48 2.39
CA VAL A 185 -11.98 2.15 1.82
C VAL A 185 -13.14 1.26 2.24
N GLU A 186 -13.93 0.80 1.28
CA GLU A 186 -15.13 0.01 1.51
C GLU A 186 -15.07 -1.32 0.76
N GLY A 187 -15.34 -2.42 1.46
CA GLY A 187 -15.42 -3.75 0.86
C GLY A 187 -16.87 -4.25 0.84
N PHE A 188 -17.33 -4.77 -0.29
CA PHE A 188 -18.61 -5.46 -0.36
C PHE A 188 -18.59 -6.59 -1.40
N CYS A 189 -19.40 -7.61 -1.17
CA CYS A 189 -19.63 -8.68 -2.14
C CYS A 189 -20.91 -8.36 -2.94
N CYS A 190 -20.80 -8.29 -4.26
CA CYS A 190 -21.94 -8.20 -5.16
C CYS A 190 -21.97 -9.45 -6.05
N GLU A 191 -23.05 -10.22 -5.97
CA GLU A 191 -23.23 -11.46 -6.72
C GLU A 191 -22.07 -12.46 -6.54
N ALA A 192 -21.25 -12.67 -7.58
CA ALA A 192 -20.08 -13.55 -7.62
C ALA A 192 -18.75 -12.79 -7.58
N GLU A 193 -18.79 -11.46 -7.43
CA GLU A 193 -17.62 -10.60 -7.42
C GLU A 193 -17.42 -9.94 -6.06
N MET A 194 -16.15 -9.77 -5.74
CA MET A 194 -15.71 -8.98 -4.61
C MET A 194 -15.32 -7.59 -5.11
N VAL A 195 -15.88 -6.56 -4.48
CA VAL A 195 -15.59 -5.17 -4.81
C VAL A 195 -14.90 -4.51 -3.63
N LEU A 196 -13.76 -3.89 -3.92
CA LEU A 196 -13.04 -3.02 -3.00
C LEU A 196 -13.04 -1.61 -3.59
N LEU A 197 -13.78 -0.72 -2.95
CA LEU A 197 -13.96 0.67 -3.35
C LEU A 197 -13.03 1.57 -2.54
N ILE A 198 -12.23 2.38 -3.23
CA ILE A 198 -11.40 3.43 -2.61
C ILE A 198 -11.95 4.76 -3.11
N ARG A 199 -12.28 5.66 -2.18
CA ARG A 199 -12.84 6.97 -2.48
C ARG A 199 -12.07 8.05 -1.74
N ASP A 200 -11.75 9.12 -2.43
CA ASP A 200 -11.25 10.35 -1.81
C ASP A 200 -12.14 11.54 -2.15
N ASN A 201 -11.93 12.65 -1.45
CA ASN A 201 -12.60 13.92 -1.71
C ASN A 201 -11.64 14.99 -2.28
N GLY A 202 -10.59 14.55 -2.97
CA GLY A 202 -9.54 15.37 -3.57
C GLY A 202 -9.98 16.15 -4.80
N ILE A 203 -9.00 16.50 -5.64
CA ILE A 203 -9.21 17.31 -6.86
C ILE A 203 -10.05 16.60 -7.93
N GLY A 204 -10.11 15.27 -7.91
CA GLY A 204 -10.71 14.48 -8.99
C GLY A 204 -9.78 14.35 -10.20
N MET A 205 -10.23 13.67 -11.25
CA MET A 205 -9.53 13.59 -12.54
C MET A 205 -10.42 14.22 -13.61
N ASP A 206 -9.82 14.94 -14.55
CA ASP A 206 -10.55 15.45 -15.72
C ASP A 206 -10.94 14.28 -16.65
N GLU A 207 -12.00 14.44 -17.48
CA GLU A 207 -12.48 13.38 -18.40
C GLU A 207 -11.42 12.86 -19.40
N VAL A 208 -10.29 13.57 -19.55
CA VAL A 208 -9.18 13.20 -20.43
C VAL A 208 -8.13 12.33 -19.71
N GLU A 209 -8.16 12.29 -18.38
CA GLU A 209 -7.21 11.54 -17.53
C GLU A 209 -7.77 10.19 -17.02
N VAL A 210 -9.01 9.85 -17.37
CA VAL A 210 -9.72 8.60 -17.01
C VAL A 210 -9.46 7.48 -18.02
#